data_AF-A0A929E709-F1
#
_entry.id   AF-A0A929E709-F1
#
_cell.length_a   1.000
_cell.length_b   1.000
_cell.length_c   1.000
_cell.angle_alpha   90.00
_cell.angle_beta   90.00
_cell.angle_gamma   90.00
#
_symmetry.space_group_name_H-M   'P 1'
#
loop_
_entity.id
_entity.type
_entity.pdbx_description
1 polymer ?
#
loop_
_entity_poly.entity_id
_entity_poly.type
_entity_poly.pdbx_seq_one_letter_code
_entity_poly.pdbx_strand_id
1 'polypeptide(L)'
;APGAYCVHLLKEASSLHQRLSKPLPRGYHDAEKEFKDITWDDPSPIIYQFIKEGEVKDRVHLLKESSRLHEIMPFSTWHLGGQEVEQYASSITEAHQSKIVLRPDQKEARLNSIYRDALEELFPDDMRLRWKRRLEEMAYILLKTGKEEEARLAVSAAIDLQKPFSPIDPNPFIWNLLLKSLYILIEGDYEDKEKEEKTSLIVTP
;
A
#
# COMPACT_ATOMS: atom_id res chain seq x y z
N ALA A 1 -7.24 26.12 -8.16
CA ALA A 1 -7.11 24.69 -8.48
C ALA A 1 -7.05 23.79 -7.23
N PRO A 2 -6.16 23.98 -6.23
CA PRO A 2 -6.06 23.04 -5.10
C PRO A 2 -7.32 23.00 -4.22
N GLY A 3 -7.91 24.15 -3.90
CA GLY A 3 -9.08 24.23 -3.00
C GLY A 3 -10.32 23.50 -3.53
N ALA A 4 -10.62 23.65 -4.83
CA ALA A 4 -11.73 22.95 -5.46
C ALA A 4 -11.55 21.43 -5.45
N TYR A 5 -10.32 20.96 -5.70
CA TYR A 5 -9.98 19.55 -5.62
C TYR A 5 -10.11 19.00 -4.19
N CYS A 6 -9.67 19.75 -3.18
CA CYS A 6 -9.87 19.36 -1.78
C CYS A 6 -11.37 19.22 -1.43
N VAL A 7 -12.20 20.16 -1.88
CA VAL A 7 -13.67 20.09 -1.69
C VAL A 7 -14.25 18.85 -2.38
N HIS A 8 -13.75 18.50 -3.55
CA HIS A 8 -14.13 17.27 -4.24
C HIS A 8 -13.75 16.01 -3.44
N LEU A 9 -12.53 15.91 -2.91
CA LEU A 9 -12.13 14.79 -2.06
C LEU A 9 -12.99 14.67 -0.78
N LEU A 10 -13.40 15.81 -0.19
CA LEU A 10 -14.32 15.81 0.96
C LEU A 10 -15.70 15.25 0.59
N LYS A 11 -16.24 15.62 -0.59
CA LYS A 11 -17.51 15.09 -1.10
C LYS A 11 -17.42 13.59 -1.40
N GLU A 12 -16.30 13.11 -1.96
CA GLU A 12 -16.03 11.68 -2.17
C GLU A 12 -16.01 10.92 -0.83
N ALA A 13 -15.31 11.45 0.16
CA ALA A 13 -15.21 10.87 1.50
C ALA A 13 -16.58 10.80 2.20
N SER A 14 -17.41 11.83 2.06
CA SER A 14 -18.78 11.85 2.60
C SER A 14 -19.67 10.79 1.96
N SER A 15 -19.62 10.68 0.63
CA SER A 15 -20.33 9.64 -0.12
C SER A 15 -19.91 8.23 0.30
N LEU A 16 -18.63 8.03 0.64
CA LEU A 16 -18.14 6.77 1.19
C LEU A 16 -18.67 6.51 2.61
N HIS A 17 -18.71 7.51 3.49
CA HIS A 17 -19.25 7.36 4.84
C HIS A 17 -20.72 6.97 4.81
N GLN A 18 -21.52 7.61 3.95
CA GLN A 18 -22.93 7.29 3.77
C GLN A 18 -23.12 5.85 3.29
N ARG A 19 -22.37 5.41 2.27
CA ARG A 19 -22.41 4.01 1.79
C ARG A 19 -22.05 3.00 2.88
N LEU A 20 -21.10 3.35 3.76
CA LEU A 20 -20.66 2.51 4.87
C LEU A 20 -21.51 2.67 6.14
N SER A 21 -22.59 3.47 6.10
CA SER A 21 -23.41 3.83 7.26
C SER A 21 -22.59 4.34 8.46
N LYS A 22 -21.48 5.03 8.18
CA LYS A 22 -20.62 5.66 9.20
C LYS A 22 -21.01 7.13 9.40
N PRO A 23 -20.96 7.65 10.63
CA PRO A 23 -21.24 9.05 10.90
C PRO A 23 -20.18 9.96 10.24
N LEU A 24 -20.61 11.11 9.73
CA LEU A 24 -19.69 12.12 9.20
C LEU A 24 -18.92 12.80 10.33
N PRO A 25 -17.67 13.26 10.08
CA PRO A 25 -16.90 14.02 11.05
C PRO A 25 -17.61 15.30 11.52
N ARG A 26 -17.34 15.71 12.77
CA ARG A 26 -17.84 17.00 13.29
C ARG A 26 -17.36 18.16 12.40
N GLY A 27 -18.26 19.10 12.11
CA GLY A 27 -17.99 20.26 11.26
C GLY A 27 -18.09 20.02 9.76
N TYR A 28 -18.31 18.78 9.29
CA TYR A 28 -18.45 18.50 7.86
C TYR A 28 -19.60 19.30 7.22
N HIS A 29 -20.78 19.31 7.85
CA HIS A 29 -21.94 20.03 7.31
C HIS A 29 -21.75 21.55 7.26
N ASP A 30 -20.96 22.12 8.17
CA ASP A 30 -20.66 23.55 8.15
C ASP A 30 -19.73 23.87 6.98
N ALA A 31 -18.67 23.07 6.79
CA ALA A 31 -17.79 23.18 5.63
C ALA A 31 -18.53 22.96 4.30
N GLU A 32 -19.43 21.97 4.24
CA GLU A 32 -20.22 21.68 3.04
C GLU A 32 -21.12 22.86 2.63
N LYS A 33 -21.72 23.56 3.60
CA LYS A 33 -22.51 24.77 3.34
C LYS A 33 -21.65 25.92 2.83
N GLU A 34 -20.47 26.12 3.42
CA GLU A 34 -19.54 27.20 3.07
C GLU A 34 -18.98 27.02 1.65
N PHE A 35 -18.66 25.79 1.25
CA PHE A 35 -18.05 25.47 -0.04
C PHE A 35 -19.02 24.92 -1.09
N LYS A 36 -20.33 25.13 -0.91
CA LYS A 36 -21.38 24.56 -1.78
C LYS A 36 -21.20 24.93 -3.26
N ASP A 37 -20.74 26.14 -3.55
CA ASP A 37 -20.60 26.69 -4.90
C ASP A 37 -19.25 26.33 -5.54
N ILE A 38 -18.36 25.64 -4.81
CA ILE A 38 -17.07 25.19 -5.30
C ILE A 38 -17.23 23.80 -5.93
N THR A 39 -16.93 23.71 -7.22
CA THR A 39 -16.91 22.45 -7.98
C THR A 39 -15.53 22.17 -8.56
N TRP A 40 -15.26 20.88 -8.73
CA TRP A 40 -14.11 20.37 -9.46
C TRP A 40 -14.66 19.54 -10.61
N ASP A 41 -14.45 20.03 -11.83
CA ASP A 41 -15.11 19.49 -13.02
C ASP A 41 -14.26 18.43 -13.74
N ASP A 42 -13.05 18.16 -13.26
CA ASP A 42 -12.15 17.15 -13.80
C ASP A 42 -12.27 15.86 -12.97
N PRO A 43 -12.70 14.72 -13.52
CA PRO A 43 -12.77 13.48 -12.74
C PRO A 43 -11.40 12.92 -12.36
N SER A 44 -10.30 13.47 -12.91
CA SER A 44 -8.97 12.93 -12.74
C SER A 44 -8.28 13.42 -11.46
N PRO A 45 -7.41 12.60 -10.85
CA PRO A 45 -6.51 13.06 -9.81
C PRO A 45 -5.70 14.29 -10.23
N ILE A 46 -5.59 15.28 -9.34
CA ILE A 46 -4.96 16.57 -9.65
C ILE A 46 -3.50 16.45 -10.10
N ILE A 47 -2.79 15.38 -9.70
CA ILE A 47 -1.41 15.12 -10.12
C ILE A 47 -1.26 15.08 -11.64
N TYR A 48 -2.28 14.63 -12.38
CA TYR A 48 -2.24 14.54 -13.84
C TYR A 48 -2.27 15.88 -14.56
N GLN A 49 -2.58 16.98 -13.86
CA GLN A 49 -2.39 18.33 -14.39
C GLN A 49 -0.92 18.76 -14.39
N PHE A 50 -0.05 18.04 -13.66
CA PHE A 50 1.38 18.34 -13.52
C PHE A 50 2.29 17.27 -14.14
N ILE A 51 1.95 15.99 -13.95
CA ILE A 51 2.69 14.85 -14.50
C ILE A 51 1.73 14.08 -15.38
N LYS A 52 1.85 14.21 -16.70
CA LYS A 52 0.96 13.50 -17.63
C LYS A 52 1.28 12.01 -17.63
N GLU A 53 0.26 11.17 -17.80
CA GLU A 53 0.42 9.70 -17.85
C GLU A 53 1.49 9.28 -18.87
N GLY A 54 1.47 9.87 -20.07
CA GLY A 54 2.43 9.56 -21.14
C GLY A 54 3.89 9.96 -20.85
N GLU A 55 4.14 10.78 -19.82
CA GLU A 55 5.51 11.11 -19.41
C GLU A 55 6.17 9.97 -18.63
N VAL A 56 5.39 9.11 -17.99
CA VAL A 56 5.89 8.12 -17.02
C VAL A 56 5.53 6.67 -17.37
N LYS A 57 4.41 6.43 -18.06
CA LYS A 57 3.83 5.08 -18.31
C LYS A 57 4.81 4.06 -18.90
N ASP A 58 5.64 4.49 -19.85
CA ASP A 58 6.56 3.60 -20.57
C ASP A 58 8.00 3.68 -20.04
N ARG A 59 8.22 4.39 -18.93
CA ARG A 59 9.54 4.53 -18.31
C ARG A 59 9.76 3.42 -17.29
N VAL A 60 10.25 2.28 -17.77
CA VAL A 60 10.53 1.08 -16.95
C VAL A 60 11.39 1.40 -15.72
N HIS A 61 12.36 2.31 -15.82
CA HIS A 61 13.21 2.70 -14.68
C HIS A 61 12.40 3.36 -13.55
N LEU A 62 11.42 4.22 -13.87
CA LEU A 62 10.58 4.86 -12.85
C LEU A 62 9.74 3.84 -12.08
N LEU A 63 9.21 2.84 -12.79
CA LEU A 63 8.46 1.77 -12.13
C LEU A 63 9.37 0.92 -11.24
N LYS A 64 10.54 0.52 -11.74
CA LYS A 64 11.52 -0.28 -10.97
C LYS A 64 12.01 0.45 -9.72
N GLU A 65 12.30 1.73 -9.83
CA GLU A 65 12.78 2.54 -8.72
C GLU A 65 11.69 2.90 -7.73
N SER A 66 10.40 2.72 -8.05
CA SER A 66 9.30 3.01 -7.13
C SER A 66 9.36 2.23 -5.81
N SER A 67 10.06 1.09 -5.77
CA SER A 67 10.30 0.32 -4.54
C SER A 67 11.05 1.13 -3.47
N ARG A 68 11.91 2.08 -3.87
CA ARG A 68 12.66 2.94 -2.93
C ARG A 68 11.79 3.96 -2.22
N LEU A 69 10.56 4.19 -2.67
CA LEU A 69 9.65 5.11 -1.99
C LEU A 69 9.45 4.68 -0.53
N HIS A 70 9.49 3.38 -0.23
CA HIS A 70 9.42 2.84 1.12
C HIS A 70 10.57 3.24 2.05
N GLU A 71 11.64 3.84 1.52
CA GLU A 71 12.77 4.36 2.30
C GLU A 71 12.52 5.78 2.84
N ILE A 72 11.48 6.47 2.34
CA ILE A 72 11.20 7.87 2.69
C ILE A 72 9.84 8.06 3.35
N MET A 73 9.72 9.12 4.15
CA MET A 73 8.44 9.52 4.71
C MET A 73 7.48 10.05 3.64
N PRO A 74 6.16 9.73 3.72
CA PRO A 74 5.54 8.88 4.74
C PRO A 74 5.47 7.38 4.38
N PHE A 75 5.93 6.94 3.22
CA PHE A 75 5.78 5.53 2.78
C PHE A 75 6.56 4.55 3.67
N SER A 76 7.64 4.99 4.30
CA SER A 76 8.37 4.19 5.29
C SER A 76 7.54 3.80 6.51
N THR A 77 6.39 4.43 6.76
CA THR A 77 5.45 4.00 7.80
C THR A 77 4.28 3.20 7.25
N TRP A 78 4.18 3.03 5.93
CA TRP A 78 3.07 2.28 5.33
C TRP A 78 3.34 0.79 5.42
N HIS A 79 2.30 0.06 5.80
CA HIS A 79 2.22 -1.38 5.84
C HIS A 79 0.74 -1.78 5.73
N LEU A 80 0.49 -3.04 5.37
CA LEU A 80 -0.82 -3.68 5.44
C LEU A 80 -1.18 -3.96 6.90
N GLY A 81 -2.47 -4.17 7.19
CA GLY A 81 -2.91 -4.52 8.53
C GLY A 81 -2.38 -5.89 8.94
N GLY A 82 -1.93 -6.04 10.20
CA GLY A 82 -1.37 -7.30 10.69
C GLY A 82 -2.31 -8.49 10.50
N GLN A 83 -3.61 -8.30 10.82
CA GLN A 83 -4.65 -9.33 10.61
C GLN A 83 -4.83 -9.73 9.14
N GLU A 84 -4.58 -8.82 8.19
CA GLU A 84 -4.72 -9.12 6.76
C GLU A 84 -3.59 -10.05 6.29
N VAL A 85 -2.39 -9.90 6.85
CA VAL A 85 -1.18 -10.62 6.41
C VAL A 85 -0.83 -11.86 7.25
N GLU A 86 -1.51 -12.06 8.38
CA GLU A 86 -1.20 -13.08 9.38
C GLU A 86 -1.15 -14.51 8.82
N GLN A 87 -2.12 -14.88 7.98
CA GLN A 87 -2.17 -16.22 7.38
C GLN A 87 -0.95 -16.52 6.51
N TYR A 88 -0.43 -15.52 5.80
CA TYR A 88 0.74 -15.69 4.92
C TYR A 88 2.04 -15.64 5.73
N ALA A 89 2.12 -14.78 6.76
CA ALA A 89 3.26 -14.75 7.68
C ALA A 89 3.46 -16.11 8.38
N SER A 90 2.36 -16.72 8.83
CA SER A 90 2.35 -18.07 9.39
C SER A 90 2.81 -19.11 8.36
N SER A 91 2.25 -19.07 7.14
CA SER A 91 2.62 -19.97 6.05
C SER A 91 4.09 -19.88 5.65
N ILE A 92 4.67 -18.67 5.65
CA ILE A 92 6.10 -18.42 5.39
C ILE A 92 6.95 -19.01 6.52
N THR A 93 6.57 -18.77 7.77
CA THR A 93 7.27 -19.32 8.95
C THR A 93 7.28 -20.84 8.91
N GLU A 94 6.15 -21.48 8.61
CA GLU A 94 6.06 -22.93 8.45
C GLU A 94 6.93 -23.45 7.28
N ALA A 95 6.93 -22.75 6.14
CA ALA A 95 7.76 -23.12 4.99
C ALA A 95 9.25 -23.09 5.33
N HIS A 96 9.70 -22.11 6.13
CA HIS A 96 11.08 -22.05 6.62
C HIS A 96 11.40 -23.14 7.65
N GLN A 97 10.50 -23.37 8.61
CA GLN A 97 10.71 -24.32 9.72
C GLN A 97 10.50 -25.79 9.33
N SER A 98 9.93 -26.07 8.15
CA SER A 98 9.67 -27.43 7.70
C SER A 98 10.94 -28.28 7.69
N LYS A 99 10.95 -29.29 8.57
CA LYS A 99 12.02 -30.31 8.73
C LYS A 99 12.00 -31.38 7.64
N ILE A 100 11.04 -31.32 6.71
CA ILE A 100 11.03 -32.22 5.55
C ILE A 100 12.26 -31.87 4.70
N VAL A 101 13.03 -32.88 4.30
CA VAL A 101 14.21 -32.75 3.42
C VAL A 101 13.75 -32.38 2.00
N LEU A 102 13.19 -31.18 1.86
CA LEU A 102 12.93 -30.56 0.57
C LEU A 102 14.25 -30.02 0.04
N ARG A 103 14.45 -30.18 -1.26
CA ARG A 103 15.56 -29.54 -1.95
C ARG A 103 15.37 -28.01 -1.94
N PRO A 104 16.44 -27.20 -1.98
CA PRO A 104 16.34 -25.74 -1.89
C PRO A 104 15.39 -25.10 -2.90
N ASP A 105 15.36 -25.61 -4.13
CA ASP A 105 14.46 -25.22 -5.23
C ASP A 105 12.97 -25.44 -4.89
N GLN A 106 12.64 -26.54 -4.21
CA GLN A 106 11.27 -26.83 -3.78
C GLN A 106 10.81 -25.90 -2.65
N LYS A 107 11.73 -25.49 -1.76
CA LYS A 107 11.43 -24.50 -0.71
C LYS A 107 11.18 -23.12 -1.31
N GLU A 108 12.02 -22.69 -2.25
CA GLU A 108 11.86 -21.42 -2.96
C GLU A 108 10.55 -21.39 -3.77
N ALA A 109 10.22 -22.48 -4.48
CA ALA A 109 8.97 -22.58 -5.21
C ALA A 109 7.73 -22.45 -4.29
N ARG A 110 7.78 -23.04 -3.09
CA ARG A 110 6.70 -22.91 -2.09
C ARG A 110 6.59 -21.49 -1.52
N LEU A 111 7.71 -20.81 -1.26
CA LEU A 111 7.67 -19.41 -0.83
C LEU A 111 7.09 -18.51 -1.92
N ASN A 112 7.55 -18.70 -3.15
CA ASN A 112 7.04 -17.95 -4.30
C ASN A 112 5.55 -18.18 -4.56
N SER A 113 5.02 -19.37 -4.23
CA SER A 113 3.56 -19.57 -4.28
C SER A 113 2.83 -18.78 -3.21
N ILE A 114 3.29 -18.82 -1.96
CA ILE A 114 2.66 -18.09 -0.86
C ILE A 114 2.62 -16.58 -1.16
N TYR A 115 3.72 -16.01 -1.68
CA TYR A 115 3.74 -14.58 -2.02
C TYR A 115 2.80 -14.22 -3.17
N ARG A 116 2.67 -15.08 -4.18
CA ARG A 116 1.74 -14.87 -5.29
C ARG A 116 0.30 -14.93 -4.79
N ASP A 117 -0.03 -15.94 -4.01
CA ASP A 117 -1.37 -16.11 -3.44
C ASP A 117 -1.73 -14.89 -2.57
N ALA A 118 -0.77 -14.40 -1.77
CA ALA A 118 -0.93 -13.17 -0.99
C ALA A 118 -1.16 -11.93 -1.88
N LEU A 119 -0.42 -11.76 -2.98
CA LEU A 119 -0.64 -10.64 -3.90
C LEU A 119 -2.04 -10.68 -4.54
N GLU A 120 -2.50 -11.85 -4.97
CA GLU A 120 -3.79 -12.00 -5.63
C GLU A 120 -4.96 -11.76 -4.65
N GLU A 121 -4.87 -12.32 -3.45
CA GLU A 121 -5.95 -12.25 -2.45
C GLU A 121 -6.00 -10.90 -1.71
N LEU A 122 -4.85 -10.29 -1.42
CA LEU A 122 -4.79 -9.00 -0.71
C LEU A 122 -5.00 -7.80 -1.63
N PHE A 123 -4.78 -7.96 -2.93
CA PHE A 123 -4.95 -6.89 -3.90
C PHE A 123 -5.87 -7.30 -5.06
N PRO A 124 -7.15 -7.58 -4.77
CA PRO A 124 -8.18 -7.64 -5.80
C PRO A 124 -8.30 -6.30 -6.53
N ASP A 125 -9.03 -6.29 -7.64
CA ASP A 125 -9.13 -5.15 -8.55
C ASP A 125 -9.49 -3.83 -7.84
N ASP A 126 -10.47 -3.86 -6.93
CA ASP A 126 -10.89 -2.68 -6.19
C ASP A 126 -9.81 -2.19 -5.23
N MET A 127 -9.08 -3.10 -4.57
CA MET A 127 -7.97 -2.76 -3.69
C MET A 127 -6.79 -2.17 -4.47
N ARG A 128 -6.44 -2.74 -5.64
CA ARG A 128 -5.40 -2.15 -6.52
C ARG A 128 -5.75 -0.74 -6.93
N LEU A 129 -6.99 -0.49 -7.32
CA LEU A 129 -7.45 0.85 -7.71
C LEU A 129 -7.48 1.83 -6.52
N ARG A 130 -7.75 1.37 -5.30
CA ARG A 130 -7.58 2.20 -4.09
C ARG A 130 -6.13 2.58 -3.84
N TRP A 131 -5.20 1.63 -4.00
CA TRP A 131 -3.78 1.89 -3.87
C TRP A 131 -3.24 2.81 -4.96
N LYS A 132 -3.72 2.65 -6.21
CA LYS A 132 -3.49 3.61 -7.30
C LYS A 132 -3.87 5.02 -6.88
N ARG A 133 -5.12 5.22 -6.43
CA ARG A 133 -5.60 6.54 -5.97
C ARG A 133 -4.73 7.09 -4.83
N ARG A 134 -4.39 6.25 -3.85
CA ARG A 134 -3.54 6.65 -2.72
C ARG A 134 -2.14 7.11 -3.18
N LEU A 135 -1.54 6.43 -4.15
CA LEU A 135 -0.26 6.83 -4.73
C LEU A 135 -0.36 8.12 -5.55
N GLU A 136 -1.45 8.32 -6.30
CA GLU A 136 -1.71 9.55 -7.05
C GLU A 136 -1.82 10.78 -6.14
N GLU A 137 -2.56 10.66 -5.04
CA GLU A 137 -2.66 11.74 -4.06
C GLU A 137 -1.31 12.03 -3.39
N MET A 138 -0.55 10.98 -3.06
CA MET A 138 0.77 11.17 -2.48
C MET A 138 1.78 11.77 -3.46
N ALA A 139 1.71 11.41 -4.73
CA ALA A 139 2.53 12.02 -5.76
C ALA A 139 2.30 13.53 -5.85
N TYR A 140 1.05 13.98 -5.70
CA TYR A 140 0.76 15.41 -5.61
C TYR A 140 1.42 16.07 -4.40
N ILE A 141 1.35 15.45 -3.21
CA ILE A 141 1.99 15.98 -2.00
C ILE A 141 3.53 16.02 -2.16
N LEU A 142 4.14 14.97 -2.70
CA LEU A 142 5.57 14.92 -3.00
C LEU A 142 5.97 16.06 -3.94
N LEU A 143 5.24 16.24 -5.04
CA LEU A 143 5.50 17.30 -5.99
C LEU A 143 5.42 18.69 -5.33
N LYS A 144 4.41 18.94 -4.50
CA LYS A 144 4.25 20.22 -3.79
C LYS A 144 5.25 20.44 -2.67
N THR A 145 5.96 19.39 -2.24
CA THR A 145 7.06 19.48 -1.26
C THR A 145 8.44 19.47 -1.93
N GLY A 146 8.51 19.61 -3.25
CA GLY A 146 9.77 19.70 -4.01
C GLY A 146 10.42 18.35 -4.34
N LYS A 147 9.72 17.24 -4.09
CA LYS A 147 10.18 15.87 -4.36
C LYS A 147 9.65 15.38 -5.70
N GLU A 148 10.11 16.01 -6.78
CA GLU A 148 9.56 15.77 -8.12
C GLU A 148 9.87 14.36 -8.65
N GLU A 149 11.11 13.88 -8.46
CA GLU A 149 11.50 12.53 -8.89
C GLU A 149 10.64 11.47 -8.19
N GLU A 150 10.49 11.56 -6.87
CA GLU A 150 9.66 10.65 -6.10
C GLU A 150 8.19 10.74 -6.49
N ALA A 151 7.70 11.93 -6.84
CA ALA A 151 6.36 12.08 -7.38
C ALA A 151 6.19 11.29 -8.69
N ARG A 152 7.17 11.37 -9.60
CA ARG A 152 7.16 10.60 -10.86
C ARG A 152 7.21 9.09 -10.61
N LEU A 153 8.02 8.63 -9.64
CA LEU A 153 8.04 7.22 -9.22
C LEU A 153 6.66 6.76 -8.71
N ALA A 154 6.01 7.58 -7.87
CA ALA A 154 4.70 7.27 -7.30
C ALA A 154 3.60 7.22 -8.38
N VAL A 155 3.60 8.16 -9.34
CA VAL A 155 2.65 8.13 -10.48
C VAL A 155 2.91 6.90 -11.36
N SER A 156 4.17 6.56 -11.62
CA SER A 156 4.53 5.37 -12.41
C SER A 156 3.98 4.09 -11.76
N ALA A 157 4.22 3.91 -10.46
CA ALA A 157 3.67 2.80 -9.70
C ALA A 157 2.13 2.79 -9.70
N ALA A 158 1.49 3.96 -9.59
CA ALA A 158 0.02 4.07 -9.61
C ALA A 158 -0.60 3.66 -10.96
N ILE A 159 0.02 4.06 -12.08
CA ILE A 159 -0.47 3.71 -13.42
C ILE A 159 -0.37 2.21 -13.66
N ASP A 160 0.71 1.57 -13.21
CA ASP A 160 0.89 0.13 -13.35
C ASP A 160 -0.20 -0.68 -12.61
N LEU A 161 -0.74 -0.15 -11.50
CA LEU A 161 -1.86 -0.75 -10.76
C LEU A 161 -3.20 -0.77 -11.50
N GLN A 162 -3.31 -0.10 -12.66
CA GLN A 162 -4.49 -0.26 -13.52
C GLN A 162 -4.57 -1.65 -14.15
N LYS A 163 -3.45 -2.37 -14.22
CA LYS A 163 -3.36 -3.71 -14.79
C LYS A 163 -3.33 -4.74 -13.66
N PRO A 164 -3.75 -5.99 -13.93
CA PRO A 164 -3.44 -7.11 -13.05
C PRO A 164 -1.91 -7.26 -12.89
N PHE A 165 -1.47 -7.78 -11.75
CA PHE A 165 -0.05 -8.00 -11.52
C PHE A 165 0.53 -9.03 -12.48
N SER A 166 1.77 -8.79 -12.90
CA SER A 166 2.57 -9.82 -13.55
C SER A 166 2.88 -10.93 -12.53
N PRO A 167 2.71 -12.21 -12.87
CA PRO A 167 3.10 -13.32 -12.00
C PRO A 167 4.61 -13.39 -11.74
N ILE A 168 5.42 -12.72 -12.54
CA ILE A 168 6.90 -12.81 -12.51
C ILE A 168 7.52 -11.51 -12.00
N ASP A 169 6.96 -10.36 -12.39
CA ASP A 169 7.52 -9.03 -12.08
C ASP A 169 6.38 -8.11 -11.60
N PRO A 170 5.83 -8.35 -10.40
CA PRO A 170 4.73 -7.57 -9.87
C PRO A 170 5.15 -6.11 -9.65
N ASN A 171 4.18 -5.24 -9.45
CA ASN A 171 4.42 -3.83 -9.16
C ASN A 171 5.43 -3.66 -8.00
N PRO A 172 6.61 -3.06 -8.22
CA PRO A 172 7.69 -3.04 -7.23
C PRO A 172 7.34 -2.33 -5.92
N PHE A 173 6.49 -1.30 -6.00
CA PHE A 173 6.00 -0.62 -4.80
C PHE A 173 5.11 -1.53 -3.95
N ILE A 174 4.15 -2.23 -4.57
CA ILE A 174 3.26 -3.16 -3.86
C ILE A 174 4.03 -4.37 -3.34
N TRP A 175 4.96 -4.90 -4.12
CA TRP A 175 5.80 -6.01 -3.70
C TRP A 175 6.55 -5.69 -2.41
N ASN A 176 7.21 -4.53 -2.36
CA ASN A 176 7.97 -4.11 -1.19
C ASN A 176 7.05 -3.79 0.01
N LEU A 177 5.85 -3.25 -0.25
CA LEU A 177 4.83 -3.06 0.77
C LEU A 177 4.42 -4.41 1.41
N LEU A 178 4.17 -5.43 0.60
CA LEU A 178 3.81 -6.77 1.06
C LEU A 178 4.94 -7.39 1.89
N LEU A 179 6.16 -7.43 1.36
CA LEU A 179 7.31 -8.00 2.04
C LEU A 179 7.55 -7.35 3.39
N LYS A 180 7.54 -6.01 3.42
CA LYS A 180 7.71 -5.26 4.66
C LYS A 180 6.61 -5.54 5.68
N SER A 181 5.35 -5.65 5.23
CA SER A 181 4.22 -5.94 6.12
C SER A 181 4.32 -7.33 6.75
N LEU A 182 4.73 -8.33 5.96
CA LEU A 182 4.98 -9.69 6.43
C LEU A 182 6.16 -9.72 7.40
N TYR A 183 7.25 -9.02 7.08
CA TYR A 183 8.45 -8.97 7.90
C TYR A 183 8.19 -8.39 9.29
N ILE A 184 7.45 -7.27 9.37
CA ILE A 184 7.07 -6.64 10.64
C ILE A 184 6.34 -7.63 11.55
N LEU A 185 5.42 -8.44 10.98
CA LEU A 185 4.65 -9.39 11.77
C LEU A 185 5.50 -10.59 12.21
N ILE A 186 6.31 -11.13 11.29
CA ILE A 186 7.20 -12.27 11.58
C ILE A 186 8.22 -11.89 12.67
N GLU A 187 8.86 -10.73 12.56
CA GLU A 187 9.79 -10.25 13.60
C GLU A 187 9.09 -10.03 14.95
N GLY A 188 7.91 -9.42 14.95
CA GLY A 188 7.11 -9.23 16.17
C GLY A 188 6.81 -10.56 16.88
N ASP A 189 6.39 -11.58 16.12
CA ASP A 189 6.12 -12.92 16.66
C ASP A 189 7.37 -13.59 17.25
N TYR A 190 8.55 -13.37 16.65
CA TYR A 190 9.82 -13.87 17.18
C TYR A 190 10.20 -13.20 18.50
N GLU A 191 10.10 -11.87 18.57
CA GLU A 191 10.40 -11.12 19.79
C GLU A 191 9.51 -11.50 20.96
N ASP A 192 8.22 -11.73 20.71
CA ASP A 192 7.26 -12.08 21.75
C ASP A 192 7.49 -13.52 22.27
N LYS A 193 7.80 -14.48 21.40
CA LYS A 193 8.20 -15.84 21.81
C LYS A 193 9.47 -15.83 22.67
N GLU A 194 10.49 -15.04 22.31
CA GLU A 194 11.70 -14.91 23.13
C GLU A 194 11.42 -14.34 24.53
N LYS A 195 10.49 -13.38 24.64
CA LYS A 195 10.09 -12.80 25.94
C LYS A 195 9.38 -13.85 26.80
N GLU A 196 8.46 -14.62 26.21
CA GLU A 196 7.75 -15.71 26.90
C GLU A 196 8.72 -16.80 27.41
N GLU A 197 9.67 -17.25 26.60
CA GLU A 197 10.71 -18.20 27.00
C GLU A 197 11.57 -17.67 28.17
N LYS A 198 11.97 -16.39 28.13
CA LYS A 198 12.73 -15.77 29.23
C LYS A 198 11.91 -15.67 30.52
N THR A 199 10.61 -15.36 30.44
CA THR A 199 9.74 -15.28 31.64
C THR A 199 9.43 -16.65 32.25
N SER A 200 9.24 -17.69 31.42
CA SER A 200 8.98 -19.06 31.89
C SER A 200 10.19 -19.71 32.58
N LEU A 201 11.41 -19.34 32.19
CA LEU A 201 12.66 -19.79 32.83
C LEU A 201 12.92 -19.14 34.20
N ILE A 202 12.26 -18.03 34.53
CA ILE A 202 12.40 -17.34 35.83
C ILE A 202 11.44 -17.92 36.88
N VAL A 203 10.43 -18.68 36.47
CA VAL A 203 9.49 -19.39 37.36
C VAL A 203 9.91 -20.84 37.49
N THR A 204 10.98 -21.11 38.24
CA THR A 204 11.30 -22.47 38.72
C THR A 204 11.44 -22.43 40.25
N PRO A 205 10.72 -23.30 41.01
CA PRO A 205 10.68 -23.27 42.47
C PRO A 205 11.98 -23.74 43.16
#